data_AF-B2VCS3-F1
#
_entry.id   AF-B2VCS3-F1
#
_cell.length_a   1.000
_cell.length_b   1.000
_cell.length_c   1.000
_cell.angle_alpha   90.00
_cell.angle_beta   90.00
_cell.angle_gamma   90.00
#
_symmetry.space_group_name_H-M   'P 1'
#
loop_
_entity.id
_entity.type
_entity.pdbx_description
1 polymer ?
#
loop_
_entity_poly.entity_id
_entity_poly.type
_entity_poly.pdbx_seq_one_letter_code
_entity_poly.pdbx_strand_id
1 'polypeptide(L)'
;MENIVPIYDKISEMICDAKDLEADAITPDTTLPELELDSLDYVELMVLAKRQYDVTLTAEMFVNRPFMTLRELCQLIDHERVR
;
A
#
# COMPACT_ATOMS: atom_id res chain seq x y z
N MET A 1 13.65 -13.21 4.93
CA MET A 1 12.53 -12.26 5.10
C MET A 1 12.69 -11.17 4.03
N GLU A 2 12.62 -11.56 2.74
CA GLU A 2 13.33 -10.84 1.66
C GLU A 2 12.45 -10.46 0.44
N ASN A 3 11.12 -10.62 0.50
CA ASN A 3 10.26 -10.37 -0.68
C ASN A 3 9.30 -9.18 -0.58
N ILE A 4 9.30 -8.44 0.53
CA ILE A 4 8.44 -7.25 0.69
C ILE A 4 9.05 -5.97 0.12
N VAL A 5 10.37 -5.92 -0.08
CA VAL A 5 11.07 -4.76 -0.66
C VAL A 5 10.52 -4.36 -2.04
N PRO A 6 10.35 -5.28 -3.02
CA PRO A 6 9.78 -4.91 -4.31
C PRO A 6 8.30 -4.51 -4.23
N ILE A 7 7.55 -5.05 -3.26
CA ILE A 7 6.14 -4.67 -3.04
C ILE A 7 6.07 -3.24 -2.52
N TYR A 8 6.90 -2.93 -1.52
CA TYR A 8 7.03 -1.60 -0.95
C TYR A 8 7.41 -0.59 -2.03
N ASP A 9 8.49 -0.84 -2.77
CA ASP A 9 8.95 0.06 -3.83
C ASP A 9 7.83 0.41 -4.83
N LYS A 10 7.03 -0.58 -5.23
CA LYS A 10 5.90 -0.38 -6.16
C LYS A 10 4.75 0.43 -5.56
N ILE A 11 4.40 0.14 -4.31
CA ILE A 11 3.34 0.84 -3.59
C ILE A 11 3.76 2.28 -3.31
N SER A 12 4.99 2.46 -2.83
CA SER A 12 5.62 3.74 -2.57
C SER A 12 5.69 4.60 -3.83
N GLU A 13 6.19 4.07 -4.94
CA GLU A 13 6.25 4.75 -6.24
C GLU A 13 4.87 5.25 -6.67
N MET A 14 3.85 4.38 -6.58
CA MET A 14 2.48 4.73 -6.96
C MET A 14 1.85 5.79 -6.04
N ILE A 15 2.03 5.69 -4.72
CA ILE A 15 1.52 6.67 -3.77
C ILE A 15 2.23 8.02 -3.97
N CYS A 16 3.55 8.00 -4.16
CA CYS A 16 4.35 9.19 -4.45
C CYS A 16 3.88 9.88 -5.73
N ASP A 17 3.61 9.13 -6.78
CA ASP A 17 3.07 9.66 -8.04
C ASP A 17 1.66 10.25 -7.84
N ALA A 18 0.78 9.55 -7.12
CA ALA A 18 -0.59 9.99 -6.86
C ALA A 18 -0.67 11.23 -5.95
N LYS A 19 0.21 11.32 -4.95
CA LYS A 19 0.25 12.41 -3.96
C LYS A 19 1.23 13.53 -4.30
N ASP A 20 1.95 13.45 -5.41
CA ASP A 20 3.04 14.37 -5.76
C ASP A 20 4.05 14.50 -4.61
N LEU A 21 4.41 13.35 -4.01
CA LEU A 21 5.36 13.24 -2.89
C LEU A 21 6.67 12.63 -3.37
N GLU A 22 7.78 13.03 -2.75
CA GLU A 22 9.06 12.37 -2.98
C GLU A 22 9.12 11.00 -2.28
N ALA A 23 9.84 10.04 -2.85
CA ALA A 23 10.00 8.70 -2.26
C ALA A 23 10.67 8.73 -0.86
N ASP A 24 11.44 9.78 -0.56
CA ASP A 24 12.08 10.00 0.74
C ASP A 24 11.10 10.60 1.78
N ALA A 25 9.96 11.14 1.33
CA ALA A 25 8.93 11.71 2.21
C ALA A 25 8.11 10.64 2.92
N ILE A 26 8.13 9.41 2.42
CA ILE A 26 7.36 8.28 2.96
C ILE A 26 8.31 7.20 3.47
N THR A 27 7.96 6.58 4.59
CA THR A 27 8.75 5.53 5.21
C THR A 27 7.90 4.27 5.37
N PRO A 28 8.51 3.08 5.52
CA PRO A 28 7.75 1.86 5.80
C PRO A 28 6.93 1.94 7.10
N ASP A 29 7.28 2.83 8.02
CA ASP A 29 6.55 3.07 9.26
C ASP A 29 5.49 4.18 9.13
N THR A 30 5.43 4.88 7.98
CA THR A 30 4.38 5.86 7.67
C THR A 30 3.03 5.17 7.52
N THR A 31 2.01 5.77 8.09
CA THR A 31 0.63 5.24 8.09
C THR A 31 -0.17 5.78 6.90
N LEU A 32 -1.13 5.00 6.40
CA LEU A 32 -2.05 5.42 5.33
C LEU A 32 -2.76 6.78 5.59
N PRO A 33 -3.24 7.10 6.81
CA PRO A 33 -3.82 8.42 7.09
C PRO A 33 -2.80 9.57 7.06
N GLU A 34 -1.52 9.34 7.36
CA GLU A 34 -0.48 10.39 7.23
C GLU A 34 -0.21 10.77 5.79
N LEU A 35 -0.51 9.86 4.86
CA LEU A 35 -0.44 10.12 3.42
C LEU A 35 -1.66 10.89 2.90
N GLU A 36 -2.66 11.13 3.77
CA GLU A 36 -3.91 11.84 3.45
C GLU A 36 -4.58 11.30 2.18
N LEU A 37 -4.58 9.95 2.01
CA LEU A 37 -5.17 9.27 0.85
C LEU A 37 -6.66 9.58 0.71
N ASP A 38 -7.06 9.96 -0.50
CA ASP A 38 -8.45 10.14 -0.90
C ASP A 38 -9.03 8.82 -1.38
N SER A 39 -10.36 8.80 -1.58
CA SER A 39 -11.06 7.59 -2.05
C SER A 39 -10.51 7.04 -3.38
N LEU A 40 -10.00 7.91 -4.26
CA LEU A 40 -9.36 7.50 -5.52
C LEU A 40 -8.04 6.80 -5.27
N ASP A 41 -7.19 7.33 -4.38
CA ASP A 41 -5.90 6.73 -4.05
C ASP A 41 -6.07 5.32 -3.50
N TYR A 42 -7.04 5.12 -2.59
CA TYR A 42 -7.38 3.79 -2.09
C TYR A 42 -7.83 2.85 -3.20
N VAL A 43 -8.63 3.33 -4.16
CA VAL A 43 -9.07 2.52 -5.31
C VAL A 43 -7.89 2.11 -6.17
N GLU A 44 -6.99 3.03 -6.48
CA GLU A 44 -5.80 2.70 -7.26
C GLU A 44 -4.88 1.73 -6.53
N LEU A 45 -4.70 1.89 -5.21
CA LEU A 45 -4.00 0.94 -4.34
C LEU A 45 -4.60 -0.47 -4.42
N MET A 46 -5.94 -0.57 -4.29
CA MET A 46 -6.67 -1.82 -4.39
C MET A 46 -6.51 -2.46 -5.78
N VAL A 47 -6.58 -1.66 -6.85
CA VAL A 47 -6.40 -2.11 -8.24
C VAL A 47 -4.98 -2.58 -8.49
N LEU A 48 -3.97 -1.85 -8.00
CA LEU A 48 -2.56 -2.22 -8.12
C LEU A 48 -2.30 -3.55 -7.42
N ALA A 49 -2.77 -3.71 -6.17
CA ALA A 49 -2.59 -4.94 -5.43
C ALA A 49 -3.24 -6.15 -6.15
N LYS A 50 -4.43 -5.96 -6.71
CA LYS A 50 -5.12 -7.00 -7.46
C LYS A 50 -4.45 -7.32 -8.81
N ARG A 51 -3.96 -6.33 -9.53
CA ARG A 51 -3.33 -6.53 -10.85
C ARG A 51 -1.90 -7.07 -10.77
N GLN A 52 -1.11 -6.57 -9.81
CA GLN A 52 0.29 -6.96 -9.63
C GLN A 52 0.44 -8.27 -8.86
N TYR A 53 -0.39 -8.48 -7.83
CA TYR A 53 -0.17 -9.55 -6.84
C TYR A 53 -1.37 -10.52 -6.71
N ASP A 54 -2.43 -10.33 -7.50
CA ASP A 54 -3.73 -11.02 -7.39
C ASP A 54 -4.43 -10.88 -6.02
N VAL A 55 -3.97 -9.94 -5.18
CA VAL A 55 -4.51 -9.70 -3.83
C VAL A 55 -5.74 -8.80 -3.89
N THR A 56 -6.80 -9.19 -3.16
CA THR A 56 -8.03 -8.40 -3.12
C THR A 56 -8.07 -7.53 -1.87
N LEU A 57 -7.62 -6.29 -2.00
CA LEU A 57 -7.75 -5.31 -0.93
C LEU A 57 -9.17 -4.74 -0.88
N THR A 58 -9.72 -4.54 0.32
CA THR A 58 -11.08 -3.99 0.51
C THR A 58 -11.05 -2.77 1.42
N ALA A 59 -11.96 -1.83 1.19
CA ALA A 59 -12.14 -0.63 2.02
C ALA A 59 -12.29 -0.99 3.51
N GLU A 60 -12.98 -2.07 3.80
CA GLU A 60 -13.23 -2.54 5.17
C GLU A 60 -11.92 -2.88 5.91
N MET A 61 -10.88 -3.37 5.22
CA MET A 61 -9.58 -3.62 5.85
C MET A 61 -8.90 -2.34 6.31
N PHE A 62 -8.97 -1.28 5.49
CA PHE A 62 -8.43 0.04 5.84
C PHE A 62 -9.24 0.69 6.97
N VAL A 63 -10.57 0.53 6.97
CA VAL A 63 -11.45 1.04 8.03
C VAL A 63 -11.20 0.30 9.36
N ASN A 64 -10.99 -1.02 9.33
CA ASN A 64 -10.66 -1.80 10.53
C ASN A 64 -9.23 -1.54 11.03
N ARG A 65 -8.33 -1.08 10.15
CA ARG A 65 -6.94 -0.73 10.49
C ARG A 65 -6.63 0.71 10.08
N PRO A 66 -7.18 1.70 10.79
CA PRO A 66 -7.01 3.11 10.44
C PRO A 66 -5.54 3.57 10.52
N PHE A 67 -4.71 2.89 11.32
CA PHE A 67 -3.29 3.18 11.47
C PHE A 67 -2.39 2.16 10.73
N MET A 68 -2.92 1.51 9.68
CA MET A 68 -2.12 0.56 8.90
C MET A 68 -0.91 1.27 8.30
N THR A 69 0.27 0.71 8.55
CA THR A 69 1.53 1.21 7.96
C THR A 69 1.74 0.68 6.54
N LEU A 70 2.58 1.37 5.75
CA LEU A 70 3.01 0.86 4.44
C LEU A 70 3.67 -0.52 4.57
N ARG A 71 4.47 -0.75 5.63
CA ARG A 71 5.05 -2.07 5.93
C ARG A 71 3.96 -3.13 6.14
N GLU A 72 2.96 -2.85 6.95
CA GLU A 72 1.86 -3.79 7.19
C GLU A 72 1.09 -4.09 5.91
N LEU A 73 0.81 -3.08 5.09
CA LEU A 73 0.17 -3.25 3.81
C LEU A 73 0.99 -4.19 2.90
N CYS A 74 2.29 -3.96 2.79
CA CYS A 74 3.18 -4.81 2.00
C CYS A 74 3.23 -6.25 2.53
N GLN A 75 3.27 -6.43 3.85
CA GLN A 75 3.21 -7.74 4.48
C GLN A 75 1.88 -8.45 4.21
N LEU A 76 0.77 -7.73 4.23
CA LEU A 76 -0.55 -8.27 3.94
C LEU A 76 -0.62 -8.76 2.49
N ILE A 77 -0.14 -7.95 1.55
CA ILE A 77 -0.06 -8.34 0.13
C ILE A 77 0.88 -9.55 -0.05
N ASP A 78 2.04 -9.56 0.61
CA ASP A 78 2.99 -10.67 0.56
C ASP A 78 2.43 -11.98 1.11
N HIS A 79 1.54 -11.89 2.11
CA HIS A 79 0.89 -13.02 2.75
C HIS A 79 -0.33 -13.53 1.96
N GLU A 80 -1.11 -12.64 1.35
CA GLU A 80 -2.30 -12.96 0.56
C GLU A 80 -1.98 -13.39 -0.88
N ARG A 81 -0.81 -13.01 -1.43
CA ARG A 81 -0.44 -13.39 -2.80
C ARG A 81 -0.40 -14.91 -2.93
N VAL A 82 -1.11 -15.42 -3.92
CA VAL A 82 -1.08 -16.85 -4.26
C VAL A 82 0.26 -17.16 -4.93
N ARG A 83 1.02 -18.10 -4.38
CA ARG A 83 2.30 -18.58 -4.96
C ARG A 83 2.09 -19.48 -6.17
#